data_AF-A0A926L2Y0-F1
#
_entry.id   AF-A0A926L2Y0-F1
#
_cell.length_a   1.000
_cell.length_b   1.000
_cell.length_c   1.000
_cell.angle_alpha   90.00
_cell.angle_beta   90.00
_cell.angle_gamma   90.00
#
_symmetry.space_group_name_H-M   'P 1'
#
loop_
_entity.id
_entity.type
_entity.pdbx_description
1 polymer ?
#
loop_
_entity_poly.entity_id
_entity_poly.type
_entity_poly.pdbx_seq_one_letter_code
_entity_poly.pdbx_strand_id
1 'polypeptide(L)'
;MVPGWDQRRLAGSTVVLAGAGALGNTVAQTLALAGVGRLVVCDPDVVAVSNLSRCPLFRAADVGRPKARVVAEALSVLAPDTAVDAREAPHVSGAGLAELREADLVVGALDSRAARIALAGRCTLAGRGMLDGGTHAWGGEMCWYPPGGRCWACGLGPEERAVRDDPWSCAAPGPLAPAGASAPVSALVGSWLAGTAVRLLLGLPVPAGPLRIDVATGAVPLSGPGPRDRPDPGCPLHERLPGPGGVTVLPLDHRATVAELLGHVGADEEPLTWAGFGRPVRRRAPVPAVTTRLRSAPAAARLDSLGVAPREVLPVARRDGSGLRYVELAGARRTTGGEGRRPAGQRRATTEGVR
;
A
#
# COMPACT_ATOMS: atom_id res chain seq x y z
N MET A 1 -11.63 19.57 22.35
CA MET A 1 -11.18 18.37 21.61
C MET A 1 -12.04 18.26 20.36
N VAL A 2 -11.49 17.81 19.22
CA VAL A 2 -12.26 17.67 17.97
C VAL A 2 -13.38 16.63 18.17
N PRO A 3 -14.65 16.91 17.81
CA PRO A 3 -15.74 15.95 17.98
C PRO A 3 -15.47 14.61 17.26
N GLY A 4 -15.70 13.50 17.95
CA GLY A 4 -15.44 12.15 17.42
C GLY A 4 -13.96 11.74 17.39
N TRP A 5 -13.05 12.57 17.91
CA TRP A 5 -11.63 12.23 18.01
C TRP A 5 -11.37 11.20 19.10
N ASP A 6 -10.71 10.10 18.75
CA ASP A 6 -10.22 9.06 19.67
C ASP A 6 -8.75 8.74 19.38
N GLN A 7 -7.87 9.27 20.24
CA GLN A 7 -6.43 9.07 20.08
C GLN A 7 -6.01 7.61 20.31
N ARG A 8 -6.69 6.88 21.19
CA ARG A 8 -6.34 5.48 21.48
C ARG A 8 -6.63 4.61 20.27
N ARG A 9 -7.75 4.88 19.60
CA ARG A 9 -8.11 4.20 18.35
C ARG A 9 -7.11 4.48 17.24
N LEU A 10 -6.69 5.74 17.05
CA LEU A 10 -5.65 6.08 16.07
C LEU A 10 -4.31 5.41 16.40
N ALA A 11 -3.88 5.45 17.67
CA ALA A 11 -2.64 4.82 18.12
C ALA A 11 -2.66 3.28 17.99
N GLY A 12 -3.85 2.66 17.96
CA GLY A 12 -4.03 1.24 17.67
C GLY A 12 -4.14 0.89 16.18
N SER A 13 -4.23 1.89 15.30
CA SER A 13 -4.50 1.69 13.88
C SER A 13 -3.23 1.43 13.07
N THR A 14 -3.35 0.55 12.07
CA THR A 14 -2.34 0.29 11.04
C THR A 14 -2.84 0.75 9.67
N VAL A 15 -2.07 1.60 9.01
CA VAL A 15 -2.35 2.07 7.63
C VAL A 15 -1.27 1.58 6.67
N VAL A 16 -1.69 1.00 5.55
CA VAL A 16 -0.78 0.73 4.41
C VAL A 16 -0.92 1.87 3.41
N LEU A 17 0.18 2.58 3.15
CA LEU A 17 0.26 3.67 2.20
C LEU A 17 1.07 3.24 0.97
N ALA A 18 0.42 3.19 -0.19
CA ALA A 18 1.05 2.88 -1.46
C ALA A 18 1.36 4.17 -2.23
N GLY A 19 2.65 4.45 -2.41
CA GLY A 19 3.18 5.69 -2.99
C GLY A 19 3.67 6.66 -1.90
N ALA A 20 4.94 7.07 -2.03
CA ALA A 20 5.64 8.05 -1.20
C ALA A 20 6.07 9.29 -2.01
N GLY A 21 5.53 9.46 -3.22
CA GLY A 21 5.60 10.69 -4.01
C GLY A 21 4.84 11.85 -3.36
N ALA A 22 4.64 12.96 -4.08
CA ALA A 22 4.16 14.22 -3.52
C ALA A 22 2.88 14.11 -2.66
N LEU A 23 1.88 13.38 -3.17
CA LEU A 23 0.63 13.13 -2.47
C LEU A 23 0.83 12.25 -1.22
N GLY A 24 1.49 11.10 -1.41
CA GLY A 24 1.77 10.15 -0.32
C GLY A 24 2.65 10.74 0.78
N ASN A 25 3.59 11.62 0.44
CA ASN A 25 4.47 12.31 1.38
C ASN A 25 3.66 13.17 2.37
N THR A 26 2.69 13.94 1.86
CA THR A 26 1.77 14.74 2.67
C THR A 26 0.87 13.86 3.54
N VAL A 27 0.38 12.75 2.98
CA VAL A 27 -0.49 11.81 3.70
C VAL A 27 0.26 11.13 4.85
N ALA A 28 1.47 10.62 4.58
CA ALA A 28 2.31 9.96 5.58
C ALA A 28 2.62 10.91 6.75
N GLN A 29 3.03 12.14 6.43
CA GLN A 29 3.28 13.18 7.42
C GLN A 29 2.05 13.45 8.29
N THR A 30 0.90 13.66 7.66
CA THR A 30 -0.33 14.04 8.37
C THR A 30 -0.85 12.89 9.26
N LEU A 31 -0.82 11.65 8.76
CA LEU A 31 -1.26 10.49 9.53
C LEU A 31 -0.34 10.20 10.73
N ALA A 32 0.98 10.34 10.55
CA ALA A 32 1.93 10.18 11.64
C ALA A 32 1.73 11.27 12.72
N LEU A 33 1.57 12.54 12.30
CA LEU A 33 1.29 13.64 13.23
C LEU A 33 -0.08 13.55 13.91
N ALA A 34 -1.07 12.90 13.28
CA ALA A 34 -2.34 12.56 13.91
C ALA A 34 -2.22 11.43 14.96
N GLY A 35 -1.05 10.77 15.03
CA GLY A 35 -0.76 9.69 15.96
C GLY A 35 -1.38 8.35 15.56
N VAL A 36 -1.43 8.07 14.25
CA VAL A 36 -1.63 6.69 13.77
C VAL A 36 -0.52 5.80 14.32
N GLY A 37 -0.87 4.63 14.85
CA GLY A 37 0.08 3.75 15.52
C GLY A 37 1.15 3.18 14.60
N ARG A 38 0.76 2.74 13.40
CA ARG A 38 1.66 2.12 12.43
C ARG A 38 1.36 2.55 10.99
N LEU A 39 2.41 2.91 10.25
CA LEU A 39 2.38 3.17 8.81
C LEU A 39 3.29 2.18 8.08
N VAL A 40 2.75 1.48 7.08
CA VAL A 40 3.54 0.70 6.13
C VAL A 40 3.62 1.49 4.83
N VAL A 41 4.80 2.03 4.51
CA VAL A 41 5.00 2.89 3.35
C VAL A 41 5.65 2.10 2.22
N CYS A 42 4.94 1.90 1.12
CA CYS A 42 5.40 1.15 -0.04
C CYS A 42 5.70 2.09 -1.21
N ASP A 43 6.95 2.15 -1.65
CA ASP A 43 7.35 2.89 -2.84
C ASP A 43 8.63 2.27 -3.43
N PRO A 44 8.65 1.91 -4.73
CA PRO A 44 9.81 1.30 -5.37
C PRO A 44 10.87 2.31 -5.83
N ASP A 45 10.56 3.61 -5.86
CA ASP A 45 11.45 4.61 -6.43
C ASP A 45 12.48 5.12 -5.41
N VAL A 46 13.48 5.80 -5.96
CA VAL A 46 14.43 6.63 -5.22
C VAL A 46 14.04 8.11 -5.29
N VAL A 47 14.50 8.91 -4.33
CA VAL A 47 14.31 10.36 -4.31
C VAL A 47 15.04 10.99 -5.49
N ALA A 48 14.32 11.74 -6.32
CA ALA A 48 14.88 12.55 -7.40
C ALA A 48 14.92 14.03 -7.02
N VAL A 49 15.82 14.81 -7.64
CA VAL A 49 15.93 16.27 -7.45
C VAL A 49 14.57 16.96 -7.68
N SER A 50 13.83 16.52 -8.71
CA SER A 50 12.52 17.08 -9.01
C SER A 50 11.50 16.86 -7.89
N ASN A 51 11.67 15.87 -7.01
CA ASN A 51 10.75 15.64 -5.89
C ASN A 51 10.88 16.70 -4.79
N LEU A 52 12.05 17.35 -4.66
CA LEU A 52 12.33 18.30 -3.59
C LEU A 52 11.41 19.53 -3.61
N SER A 53 10.81 19.86 -4.76
CA SER A 53 9.88 20.97 -4.88
C SER A 53 8.51 20.72 -4.24
N ARG A 54 8.15 19.46 -3.93
CA ARG A 54 6.77 19.07 -3.55
C ARG A 54 6.66 17.94 -2.53
N CYS A 55 7.77 17.34 -2.10
CA CYS A 55 7.80 16.27 -1.10
C CYS A 55 8.45 16.77 0.20
N PRO A 56 7.68 17.28 1.18
CA PRO A 56 8.21 17.96 2.37
C PRO A 56 9.09 17.10 3.30
N LEU A 57 9.02 15.78 3.22
CA LEU A 57 9.86 14.87 4.00
C LEU A 57 11.23 14.61 3.36
N PHE A 58 11.49 15.06 2.13
CA PHE A 58 12.77 14.85 1.45
C PHE A 58 13.69 16.07 1.58
N ARG A 59 15.00 15.83 1.65
CA ARG A 59 16.05 16.86 1.63
C ARG A 59 16.98 16.64 0.44
N ALA A 60 17.78 17.66 0.12
CA ALA A 60 18.76 17.55 -0.97
C ALA A 60 19.75 16.39 -0.76
N ALA A 61 20.12 16.11 0.49
CA ALA A 61 21.00 14.99 0.85
C ALA A 61 20.35 13.60 0.62
N ASP A 62 19.04 13.54 0.38
CA ASP A 62 18.32 12.29 0.20
C ASP A 62 18.27 11.80 -1.24
N VAL A 63 18.70 12.62 -2.21
CA VAL A 63 18.66 12.28 -3.63
C VAL A 63 19.42 10.98 -3.88
N GLY A 64 18.76 10.04 -4.57
CA GLY A 64 19.28 8.69 -4.85
C GLY A 64 18.96 7.64 -3.78
N ARG A 65 18.42 8.03 -2.61
CA ARG A 65 18.00 7.10 -1.56
C ARG A 65 16.56 6.61 -1.79
N PRO A 66 16.19 5.40 -1.34
CA PRO A 66 14.83 4.88 -1.49
C PRO A 66 13.78 5.77 -0.81
N LYS A 67 12.73 6.18 -1.55
CA LYS A 67 11.71 7.13 -1.04
C LYS A 67 11.05 6.63 0.24
N ALA A 68 10.63 5.36 0.27
CA ALA A 68 9.97 4.76 1.43
C ALA A 68 10.85 4.83 2.69
N ARG A 69 12.16 4.58 2.54
CA ARG A 69 13.11 4.64 3.65
C ARG A 69 13.32 6.05 4.17
N VAL A 70 13.47 7.02 3.27
CA VAL A 70 13.60 8.44 3.68
C VAL A 70 12.35 8.94 4.38
N VAL A 71 11.15 8.55 3.92
CA VAL A 71 9.90 8.84 4.65
C VAL A 71 9.93 8.26 6.06
N ALA A 72 10.28 6.99 6.22
CA ALA A 72 10.33 6.36 7.54
C ALA A 72 11.33 7.03 8.49
N GLU A 73 12.52 7.36 7.99
CA GLU A 73 13.54 8.06 8.78
C GLU A 73 13.06 9.47 9.19
N ALA A 74 12.52 10.25 8.25
CA ALA A 74 12.00 11.59 8.54
C ALA A 74 10.85 11.56 9.56
N LEU A 75 9.94 10.59 9.44
CA LEU A 75 8.82 10.44 10.35
C LEU A 75 9.21 9.91 11.72
N SER A 76 10.26 9.10 11.84
CA SER A 76 10.75 8.65 13.15
C SER A 76 11.26 9.81 14.02
N VAL A 77 11.74 10.88 13.39
CA VAL A 77 12.11 12.14 14.07
C VAL A 77 10.88 13.01 14.34
N LEU A 78 9.98 13.14 13.37
CA LEU A 78 8.83 14.06 13.43
C LEU A 78 7.70 13.55 14.35
N ALA A 79 7.45 12.25 14.37
CA ALA A 79 6.35 11.59 15.05
C ALA A 79 6.83 10.25 15.66
N PRO A 80 7.64 10.29 16.73
CA PRO A 80 8.32 9.11 17.28
C PRO A 80 7.38 8.02 17.84
N ASP A 81 6.12 8.37 18.11
CA ASP A 81 5.11 7.42 18.58
C ASP A 81 4.46 6.59 17.45
N THR A 82 4.68 6.97 16.19
CA THR A 82 4.23 6.23 15.01
C THR A 82 5.33 5.29 14.52
N ALA A 83 5.05 3.98 14.53
CA ALA A 83 5.94 3.00 13.91
C ALA A 83 5.83 3.09 12.38
N VAL A 84 6.95 3.33 11.68
CA VAL A 84 6.96 3.42 10.21
C VAL A 84 7.82 2.32 9.61
N ASP A 85 7.18 1.42 8.86
CA ASP A 85 7.84 0.36 8.11
C ASP A 85 7.99 0.76 6.64
N ALA A 86 9.23 0.93 6.19
CA ALA A 86 9.54 1.21 4.79
C ALA A 86 9.59 -0.07 3.94
N ARG A 87 8.97 -0.04 2.76
CA ARG A 87 8.99 -1.13 1.77
C ARG A 87 9.44 -0.58 0.41
N GLU A 88 10.67 -0.90 0.05
CA GLU A 88 11.34 -0.51 -1.20
C GLU A 88 10.90 -1.42 -2.35
N ALA A 89 9.59 -1.55 -2.54
CA ALA A 89 9.01 -2.50 -3.46
C ALA A 89 7.73 -1.95 -4.11
N PRO A 90 7.38 -2.44 -5.31
CA PRO A 90 6.12 -2.07 -5.95
C PRO A 90 4.91 -2.35 -5.06
N HIS A 91 3.82 -1.62 -5.28
CA HIS A 91 2.54 -1.81 -4.58
C HIS A 91 1.98 -3.25 -4.68
N VAL A 92 2.39 -4.03 -5.69
CA VAL A 92 2.01 -5.44 -5.84
C VAL A 92 2.72 -6.37 -4.86
N SER A 93 3.85 -5.95 -4.28
CA SER A 93 4.73 -6.80 -3.46
C SER A 93 5.35 -6.10 -2.23
N GLY A 94 5.04 -4.84 -1.97
CA GLY A 94 5.55 -4.11 -0.80
C GLY A 94 4.89 -4.53 0.51
N ALA A 95 3.58 -4.76 0.49
CA ALA A 95 2.79 -5.25 1.61
C ALA A 95 2.17 -6.61 1.25
N GLY A 96 2.43 -7.63 2.06
CA GLY A 96 1.87 -8.97 1.85
C GLY A 96 0.37 -9.00 2.04
N LEU A 97 -0.32 -9.94 1.40
CA LEU A 97 -1.77 -10.04 1.49
C LEU A 97 -2.27 -10.26 2.92
N ALA A 98 -1.52 -10.94 3.80
CA ALA A 98 -1.94 -11.06 5.19
C ALA A 98 -1.75 -9.74 5.95
N GLU A 99 -0.68 -8.99 5.68
CA GLU A 99 -0.47 -7.64 6.23
C GLU A 99 -1.55 -6.66 5.74
N LEU A 100 -1.89 -6.70 4.45
CA LEU A 100 -3.03 -5.95 3.89
C LEU A 100 -4.32 -6.37 4.58
N ARG A 101 -4.59 -7.68 4.70
CA ARG A 101 -5.76 -8.23 5.37
C ARG A 101 -5.85 -7.86 6.84
N GLU A 102 -4.79 -7.40 7.49
CA GLU A 102 -4.83 -6.94 8.89
C GLU A 102 -4.83 -5.43 9.04
N ALA A 103 -4.56 -4.68 7.97
CA ALA A 103 -4.59 -3.23 8.00
C ALA A 103 -6.01 -2.70 8.25
N ASP A 104 -6.10 -1.62 9.02
CA ASP A 104 -7.36 -0.90 9.25
C ASP A 104 -7.76 -0.06 8.04
N LEU A 105 -6.77 0.43 7.28
CA LEU A 105 -6.98 1.19 6.06
C LEU A 105 -5.83 1.01 5.07
N VAL A 106 -6.17 0.93 3.79
CA VAL A 106 -5.21 1.04 2.69
C VAL A 106 -5.43 2.37 1.97
N VAL A 107 -4.36 3.13 1.76
CA VAL A 107 -4.39 4.42 1.06
C VAL A 107 -3.53 4.33 -0.21
N GLY A 108 -4.14 4.61 -1.37
CA GLY A 108 -3.48 4.71 -2.65
C GLY A 108 -3.14 6.16 -2.98
N ALA A 109 -1.86 6.45 -3.17
CA ALA A 109 -1.34 7.73 -3.64
C ALA A 109 -0.43 7.51 -4.86
N LEU A 110 -0.94 6.76 -5.82
CA LEU A 110 -0.22 6.23 -6.97
C LEU A 110 -0.29 7.20 -8.16
N ASP A 111 0.57 7.04 -9.15
CA ASP A 111 0.64 7.89 -10.34
C ASP A 111 0.27 7.15 -11.64
N SER A 112 0.06 5.83 -11.57
CA SER A 112 -0.40 5.04 -12.70
C SER A 112 -1.68 4.28 -12.40
N ARG A 113 -2.46 4.07 -13.45
CA ARG A 113 -3.65 3.25 -13.50
C ARG A 113 -3.26 1.78 -13.34
N ALA A 114 -2.18 1.30 -13.95
CA ALA A 114 -1.68 -0.06 -13.75
C ALA A 114 -1.43 -0.35 -12.26
N ALA A 115 -0.86 0.63 -11.55
CA ALA A 115 -0.60 0.51 -10.12
C ALA A 115 -1.88 0.49 -9.28
N ARG A 116 -2.84 1.36 -9.62
CA ARG A 116 -4.15 1.40 -8.97
C ARG A 116 -4.95 0.12 -9.18
N ILE A 117 -4.93 -0.44 -10.40
CA ILE A 117 -5.57 -1.74 -10.73
C ILE A 117 -4.98 -2.85 -9.85
N ALA A 118 -3.66 -2.93 -9.77
CA ALA A 118 -2.99 -3.95 -8.98
C ALA A 118 -3.27 -3.81 -7.47
N LEU A 119 -3.22 -2.59 -6.93
CA LEU A 119 -3.57 -2.36 -5.52
C LEU A 119 -5.04 -2.67 -5.24
N ALA A 120 -5.97 -2.24 -6.11
CA ALA A 120 -7.39 -2.55 -5.98
C ALA A 120 -7.68 -4.06 -6.00
N GLY A 121 -7.01 -4.81 -6.86
CA GLY A 121 -7.11 -6.28 -6.88
C GLY A 121 -6.59 -6.92 -5.59
N ARG A 122 -5.44 -6.47 -5.08
CA ARG A 122 -4.88 -6.97 -3.81
C ARG A 122 -5.76 -6.63 -2.60
N CYS A 123 -6.31 -5.42 -2.54
CA CYS A 123 -7.29 -5.02 -1.53
C CYS A 123 -8.51 -5.94 -1.58
N THR A 124 -9.03 -6.23 -2.78
CA THR A 124 -10.19 -7.11 -2.93
C THR A 124 -9.88 -8.54 -2.52
N LEU A 125 -8.74 -9.09 -2.95
CA LEU A 125 -8.25 -10.40 -2.50
C LEU A 125 -8.14 -10.49 -0.97
N ALA A 126 -7.60 -9.46 -0.34
CA ALA A 126 -7.46 -9.37 1.11
C ALA A 126 -8.78 -9.04 1.85
N GLY A 127 -9.87 -8.77 1.12
CA GLY A 127 -11.16 -8.36 1.70
C GLY A 127 -11.14 -6.98 2.35
N ARG A 128 -10.31 -6.06 1.85
CA ARG A 128 -10.06 -4.73 2.42
C ARG A 128 -10.48 -3.62 1.45
N GLY A 129 -10.80 -2.47 2.03
CA GLY A 129 -11.15 -1.27 1.26
C GLY A 129 -9.91 -0.44 0.93
N MET A 130 -10.05 0.46 -0.04
CA MET A 130 -8.98 1.32 -0.52
C MET A 130 -9.47 2.77 -0.59
N LEU A 131 -8.76 3.69 0.06
CA LEU A 131 -8.92 5.12 -0.14
C LEU A 131 -7.91 5.58 -1.20
N ASP A 132 -8.38 5.87 -2.41
CA ASP A 132 -7.50 6.31 -3.51
C ASP A 132 -7.51 7.84 -3.64
N GLY A 133 -6.36 8.39 -4.03
CA GLY A 133 -6.20 9.78 -4.41
C GLY A 133 -5.30 9.94 -5.63
N GLY A 134 -5.56 10.99 -6.41
CA GLY A 134 -4.75 11.38 -7.55
C GLY A 134 -4.79 12.88 -7.77
N THR A 135 -3.79 13.43 -8.43
CA THR A 135 -3.68 14.87 -8.73
C THR A 135 -3.75 15.14 -10.22
N HIS A 136 -4.31 16.28 -10.59
CA HIS A 136 -4.22 16.90 -11.92
C HIS A 136 -3.76 18.36 -11.75
N ALA A 137 -3.63 19.13 -12.84
CA ALA A 137 -2.91 20.41 -12.84
C ALA A 137 -3.28 21.41 -11.72
N TRP A 138 -4.58 21.56 -11.42
CA TRP A 138 -5.11 22.51 -10.43
C TRP A 138 -5.96 21.85 -9.35
N GLY A 139 -5.78 20.56 -9.14
CA GLY A 139 -6.66 19.82 -8.26
C GLY A 139 -6.35 18.34 -8.17
N GLY A 140 -7.33 17.57 -7.73
CA GLY A 140 -7.24 16.13 -7.66
C GLY A 140 -8.60 15.49 -7.50
N GLU A 141 -8.57 14.18 -7.38
CA GLU A 141 -9.73 13.39 -7.06
C GLU A 141 -9.37 12.44 -5.94
N MET A 142 -10.32 12.16 -5.06
CA MET A 142 -10.21 11.10 -4.07
C MET A 142 -11.49 10.30 -3.99
N CYS A 143 -11.37 9.05 -3.60
CA CYS A 143 -12.51 8.16 -3.54
C CYS A 143 -12.28 7.02 -2.55
N TRP A 144 -13.26 6.79 -1.66
CA TRP A 144 -13.25 5.66 -0.73
C TRP A 144 -13.96 4.45 -1.34
N TYR A 145 -13.23 3.36 -1.56
CA TYR A 145 -13.75 2.07 -2.02
C TYR A 145 -13.89 1.11 -0.83
N PRO A 146 -15.09 0.94 -0.26
CA PRO A 146 -15.29 0.11 0.92
C PRO A 146 -15.09 -1.38 0.61
N PRO A 147 -14.75 -2.20 1.63
CA PRO A 147 -14.72 -3.65 1.48
C PRO A 147 -16.05 -4.20 0.94
N GLY A 148 -16.00 -4.95 -0.17
CA GLY A 148 -17.18 -5.56 -0.79
C GLY A 148 -18.05 -4.67 -1.66
N GLY A 149 -17.78 -3.37 -1.70
CA GLY A 149 -18.28 -2.52 -2.77
C GLY A 149 -17.52 -2.74 -4.08
N ARG A 150 -17.88 -1.96 -5.10
CA ARG A 150 -17.12 -1.88 -6.34
C ARG A 150 -15.68 -1.43 -6.09
N CYS A 151 -14.72 -1.99 -6.82
CA CYS A 151 -13.32 -1.58 -6.74
C CYS A 151 -13.04 -0.39 -7.69
N TRP A 152 -11.84 0.17 -7.61
CA TRP A 152 -11.40 1.25 -8.50
C TRP A 152 -11.53 0.87 -9.99
N ALA A 153 -11.18 -0.38 -10.36
CA ALA A 153 -11.20 -0.86 -11.74
C ALA A 153 -12.61 -1.18 -12.29
N CYS A 154 -13.66 -1.17 -11.46
CA CYS A 154 -15.04 -1.25 -11.94
C CYS A 154 -15.46 0.00 -12.71
N GLY A 155 -14.71 1.10 -12.63
CA GLY A 155 -14.99 2.32 -13.38
C GLY A 155 -14.43 2.32 -14.79
N LEU A 156 -13.77 1.23 -15.19
CA LEU A 156 -12.96 1.15 -16.39
C LEU A 156 -13.51 0.08 -17.33
N GLY A 157 -13.51 0.35 -18.63
CA GLY A 157 -13.80 -0.66 -19.65
C GLY A 157 -12.72 -1.76 -19.74
N PRO A 158 -12.99 -2.86 -20.45
CA PRO A 158 -12.00 -3.93 -20.68
C PRO A 158 -10.72 -3.44 -21.38
N GLU A 159 -10.85 -2.64 -22.45
CA GLU A 159 -9.71 -2.09 -23.20
C GLU A 159 -8.83 -1.21 -22.31
N GLU A 160 -9.49 -0.29 -21.63
CA GLU A 160 -8.93 0.53 -20.59
C GLU A 160 -8.14 -0.33 -19.59
N ARG A 161 -8.71 -1.38 -18.98
CA ARG A 161 -7.99 -2.24 -18.03
C ARG A 161 -6.78 -2.95 -18.64
N ALA A 162 -6.80 -3.23 -19.95
CA ALA A 162 -5.71 -3.89 -20.65
C ALA A 162 -4.57 -2.92 -21.02
N VAL A 163 -4.88 -1.64 -21.25
CA VAL A 163 -3.86 -0.62 -21.49
C VAL A 163 -3.08 -0.37 -20.21
N ARG A 164 -1.81 -0.79 -20.23
CA ARG A 164 -0.84 -0.37 -19.22
C ARG A 164 -0.43 1.04 -19.56
N ASP A 165 -0.73 1.98 -18.67
CA ASP A 165 -0.06 3.26 -18.69
C ASP A 165 1.34 3.09 -18.07
N ASP A 166 2.34 3.69 -18.71
CA ASP A 166 3.66 3.75 -18.11
C ASP A 166 3.57 4.61 -16.85
N PRO A 167 3.98 4.09 -15.67
CA PRO A 167 4.03 4.91 -14.48
C PRO A 167 4.93 6.12 -14.74
N TRP A 168 4.44 7.30 -14.41
CA TRP A 168 5.21 8.52 -14.55
C TRP A 168 6.29 8.54 -13.47
N SER A 169 7.44 7.94 -13.76
CA SER A 169 8.61 8.05 -12.88
C SER A 169 9.48 9.21 -13.33
N CYS A 170 9.84 10.09 -12.40
CA CYS A 170 10.86 11.12 -12.65
C CYS A 170 12.23 10.51 -13.04
N ALA A 171 12.45 9.22 -12.74
CA ALA A 171 13.68 8.50 -13.08
C ALA A 171 13.64 7.88 -14.50
N ALA A 172 12.47 7.83 -15.15
CA ALA A 172 12.29 7.26 -16.49
C ALA A 172 11.32 8.14 -17.32
N PRO A 173 11.81 9.16 -18.03
CA PRO A 173 10.95 10.01 -18.86
C PRO A 173 10.34 9.20 -20.02
N GLY A 174 9.03 9.02 -20.00
CA GLY A 174 8.26 8.52 -21.14
C GLY A 174 7.87 9.64 -22.12
N PRO A 175 7.29 9.30 -23.30
CA PRO A 175 6.97 10.25 -24.37
C PRO A 175 5.78 11.20 -24.06
N LEU A 176 5.16 11.08 -22.89
CA LEU A 176 4.03 11.93 -22.50
C LEU A 176 4.56 13.29 -21.99
N ALA A 177 3.95 14.38 -22.49
CA ALA A 177 4.21 15.72 -21.99
C ALA A 177 4.06 15.73 -20.45
N PRO A 178 5.05 16.28 -19.71
CA PRO A 178 5.04 16.20 -18.25
C PRO A 178 3.78 16.86 -17.70
N ALA A 179 2.89 16.06 -17.10
CA ALA A 179 1.86 16.57 -16.21
C ALA A 179 2.59 17.06 -14.95
N GLY A 180 2.87 18.37 -14.91
CA GLY A 180 3.59 18.98 -13.80
C GLY A 180 2.89 18.71 -12.47
N ALA A 181 3.64 18.20 -11.49
CA ALA A 181 3.15 18.03 -10.13
C ALA A 181 3.43 19.30 -9.32
N SER A 182 2.39 19.88 -8.74
CA SER A 182 2.43 21.15 -8.02
C SER A 182 2.38 20.92 -6.50
N ALA A 183 3.25 21.62 -5.75
CA ALA A 183 3.29 21.56 -4.30
C ALA A 183 1.96 21.93 -3.63
N PRO A 184 1.32 23.09 -3.94
CA PRO A 184 0.03 23.45 -3.34
C PRO A 184 -1.07 22.44 -3.65
N VAL A 185 -1.11 21.90 -4.88
CA VAL A 185 -2.11 20.88 -5.26
C VAL A 185 -1.88 19.58 -4.49
N SER A 186 -0.64 19.12 -4.39
CA SER A 186 -0.29 17.90 -3.66
C SER A 186 -0.61 18.03 -2.17
N ALA A 187 -0.35 19.21 -1.59
CA ALA A 187 -0.68 19.51 -0.19
C ALA A 187 -2.20 19.56 0.04
N LEU A 188 -2.95 20.22 -0.85
CA LEU A 188 -4.41 20.33 -0.76
C LEU A 188 -5.07 18.95 -0.84
N VAL A 189 -4.81 18.20 -1.91
CA VAL A 189 -5.39 16.87 -2.14
C VAL A 189 -4.91 15.89 -1.07
N GLY A 190 -3.63 15.95 -0.67
CA GLY A 190 -3.07 15.12 0.40
C GLY A 190 -3.72 15.35 1.75
N SER A 191 -4.04 16.60 2.08
CA SER A 191 -4.74 16.95 3.32
C SER A 191 -6.18 16.41 3.33
N TRP A 192 -6.89 16.51 2.20
CA TRP A 192 -8.22 15.90 2.05
C TRP A 192 -8.16 14.38 2.19
N LEU A 193 -7.17 13.72 1.58
CA LEU A 193 -6.99 12.27 1.66
C LEU A 193 -6.66 11.84 3.09
N ALA A 194 -5.73 12.51 3.77
CA ALA A 194 -5.35 12.22 5.14
C ALA A 194 -6.49 12.48 6.13
N GLY A 195 -7.23 13.58 5.99
CA GLY A 195 -8.40 13.88 6.80
C GLY A 195 -9.50 12.83 6.63
N THR A 196 -9.73 12.38 5.39
CA THR A 196 -10.67 11.29 5.10
C THR A 196 -10.22 9.96 5.70
N ALA A 197 -8.92 9.65 5.63
CA ALA A 197 -8.34 8.48 6.28
C ALA A 197 -8.55 8.50 7.80
N VAL A 198 -8.27 9.63 8.48
CA VAL A 198 -8.53 9.77 9.93
C VAL A 198 -10.02 9.57 10.24
N ARG A 199 -10.92 10.13 9.43
CA ARG A 199 -12.37 9.92 9.60
C ARG A 199 -12.74 8.44 9.47
N LEU A 200 -12.23 7.74 8.46
CA LEU A 200 -12.45 6.30 8.28
C LEU A 200 -11.92 5.50 9.49
N LEU A 201 -10.71 5.78 9.94
CA LEU A 201 -10.09 5.12 11.10
C LEU A 201 -10.90 5.34 12.37
N LEU A 202 -11.53 6.50 12.53
CA LEU A 202 -12.42 6.84 13.65
C LEU A 202 -13.88 6.37 13.45
N GLY A 203 -14.21 5.76 12.30
CA GLY A 203 -15.59 5.34 11.99
C GLY A 203 -16.56 6.50 11.75
N LEU A 204 -16.04 7.67 11.40
CA LEU A 204 -16.83 8.85 11.08
C LEU A 204 -17.31 8.82 9.62
N PRO A 205 -18.43 9.49 9.30
CA PRO A 205 -18.94 9.55 7.93
C PRO A 205 -17.93 10.18 6.96
N VAL A 206 -17.82 9.60 5.77
CA VAL A 206 -17.07 10.13 4.62
C VAL A 206 -17.96 10.17 3.38
N PRO A 207 -17.63 10.98 2.36
CA PRO A 207 -18.39 11.03 1.11
C PRO A 207 -18.58 9.63 0.49
N ALA A 208 -19.79 9.35 -0.01
CA ALA A 208 -20.16 8.04 -0.54
C ALA A 208 -19.77 7.85 -2.01
N GLY A 209 -18.92 8.71 -2.57
CA GLY A 209 -18.59 8.81 -3.99
C GLY A 209 -17.24 9.49 -4.24
N PRO A 210 -16.79 9.54 -5.50
CA PRO A 210 -15.62 10.31 -5.88
C PRO A 210 -15.84 11.79 -5.56
N LEU A 211 -14.81 12.42 -5.00
CA LEU A 211 -14.77 13.85 -4.72
C LEU A 211 -13.72 14.49 -5.61
N ARG A 212 -14.12 15.47 -6.42
CA ARG A 212 -13.18 16.34 -7.11
C ARG A 212 -12.80 17.48 -6.18
N ILE A 213 -11.50 17.73 -6.07
CA ILE A 213 -10.92 18.80 -5.28
C ILE A 213 -10.24 19.73 -6.26
N ASP A 214 -10.58 21.00 -6.23
CA ASP A 214 -10.07 22.02 -7.12
C ASP A 214 -9.64 23.24 -6.31
N VAL A 215 -8.52 23.84 -6.70
CA VAL A 215 -7.93 24.98 -5.98
C VAL A 215 -8.86 26.20 -5.99
N ALA A 216 -9.62 26.42 -7.06
CA ALA A 216 -10.49 27.59 -7.20
C ALA A 216 -11.89 27.36 -6.64
N THR A 217 -12.42 26.15 -6.79
CA THR A 217 -13.85 25.85 -6.52
C THR A 217 -14.08 24.97 -5.28
N GLY A 218 -13.01 24.47 -4.66
CA GLY A 218 -13.11 23.63 -3.47
C GLY A 218 -13.45 22.19 -3.83
N ALA A 219 -14.28 21.54 -3.02
CA ALA A 219 -14.56 20.11 -3.15
C ALA A 219 -16.00 19.85 -3.61
N VAL A 220 -16.14 19.12 -4.72
CA VAL A 220 -17.44 18.83 -5.37
C VAL A 220 -17.60 17.32 -5.55
N PRO A 221 -18.70 16.71 -5.06
CA PRO A 221 -19.01 15.31 -5.33
C PRO A 221 -19.27 15.08 -6.83
N LEU A 222 -18.75 13.98 -7.37
CA LEU A 222 -19.01 13.60 -8.76
C LEU A 222 -20.21 12.65 -8.84
N SER A 223 -21.05 12.88 -9.86
CA SER A 223 -22.18 12.00 -10.18
C SER A 223 -21.70 10.71 -10.86
N GLY A 224 -22.36 9.59 -10.56
CA GLY A 224 -22.06 8.28 -11.15
C GLY A 224 -22.24 7.16 -10.13
N PRO A 225 -21.99 5.90 -10.54
CA PRO A 225 -22.03 4.77 -9.63
C PRO A 225 -21.01 4.96 -8.49
N GLY A 226 -21.53 4.96 -7.27
CA GLY A 226 -20.78 5.21 -6.05
C GLY A 226 -20.03 3.96 -5.61
N PRO A 227 -18.89 4.08 -4.91
CA PRO A 227 -18.11 2.95 -4.41
C PRO A 227 -18.85 1.94 -3.53
N ARG A 228 -20.00 2.33 -2.96
CA ARG A 228 -20.88 1.44 -2.18
C ARG A 228 -21.76 0.55 -3.05
N ASP A 229 -21.84 0.83 -4.35
CA ASP A 229 -22.60 0.02 -5.29
C ASP A 229 -21.98 -1.37 -5.42
N ARG A 230 -22.79 -2.31 -5.91
CA ARG A 230 -22.35 -3.68 -6.13
C ARG A 230 -21.16 -3.69 -7.10
N PRO A 231 -20.19 -4.61 -6.90
CA PRO A 231 -19.17 -4.89 -7.89
C PRO A 231 -19.74 -5.07 -9.29
N ASP A 232 -19.02 -4.55 -10.29
CA ASP A 232 -19.28 -4.90 -11.69
C ASP A 232 -19.06 -6.41 -11.88
N PRO A 233 -20.08 -7.19 -12.29
CA PRO A 233 -19.96 -8.62 -12.51
C PRO A 233 -18.89 -9.01 -13.55
N GLY A 234 -18.57 -8.10 -14.48
CA GLY A 234 -17.52 -8.28 -15.49
C GLY A 234 -16.12 -7.88 -15.03
N CYS A 235 -15.95 -7.42 -13.78
CA CYS A 235 -14.66 -6.99 -13.27
C CYS A 235 -13.85 -8.19 -12.73
N PRO A 236 -12.65 -8.47 -13.28
CA PRO A 236 -11.86 -9.66 -12.92
C PRO A 236 -11.17 -9.56 -11.56
N LEU A 237 -11.31 -8.44 -10.83
CA LEU A 237 -10.57 -8.16 -9.61
C LEU A 237 -11.34 -8.50 -8.33
N HIS A 238 -12.49 -9.17 -8.44
CA HIS A 238 -13.40 -9.41 -7.32
C HIS A 238 -13.28 -10.80 -6.66
N GLU A 239 -12.23 -11.55 -6.98
CA GLU A 239 -11.86 -12.75 -6.23
C GLU A 239 -11.38 -12.38 -4.81
N ARG A 240 -11.66 -13.27 -3.85
CA ARG A 240 -11.24 -13.13 -2.45
C ARG A 240 -10.43 -14.33 -2.01
N LEU A 241 -9.49 -14.09 -1.10
CA LEU A 241 -8.87 -15.18 -0.37
C LEU A 241 -9.94 -16.02 0.36
N PRO A 242 -9.74 -17.34 0.47
CA PRO A 242 -10.62 -18.18 1.27
C PRO A 242 -10.77 -17.67 2.70
N GLY A 243 -11.92 -17.97 3.31
CA GLY A 243 -12.19 -17.66 4.70
C GLY A 243 -11.27 -18.40 5.68
N PRO A 244 -11.48 -18.22 7.00
CA PRO A 244 -10.69 -18.89 8.04
C PRO A 244 -10.59 -20.40 7.80
N GLY A 245 -9.37 -20.94 7.89
CA GLY A 245 -9.09 -22.36 7.61
C GLY A 245 -8.83 -22.71 6.14
N GLY A 246 -9.11 -21.79 5.19
CA GLY A 246 -8.83 -21.98 3.77
C GLY A 246 -7.43 -21.52 3.31
N VAL A 247 -6.61 -20.99 4.24
CA VAL A 247 -5.22 -20.59 4.01
C VAL A 247 -4.33 -21.33 5.00
N THR A 248 -3.34 -22.07 4.50
CA THR A 248 -2.40 -22.82 5.35
C THR A 248 -1.25 -21.91 5.77
N VAL A 249 -1.04 -21.72 7.08
CA VAL A 249 0.09 -20.92 7.58
C VAL A 249 1.35 -21.78 7.63
N LEU A 250 2.42 -21.30 6.98
CA LEU A 250 3.74 -21.93 7.00
C LEU A 250 4.64 -21.26 8.04
N PRO A 251 5.51 -22.02 8.73
CA PRO A 251 6.46 -21.48 9.71
C PRO A 251 7.67 -20.82 9.03
N LEU A 252 7.44 -20.10 7.94
CA LEU A 252 8.45 -19.41 7.13
C LEU A 252 8.17 -17.91 7.11
N ASP A 253 9.22 -17.14 6.89
CA ASP A 253 9.13 -15.72 6.56
C ASP A 253 9.66 -15.46 5.14
N HIS A 254 9.45 -14.25 4.62
CA HIS A 254 9.91 -13.81 3.30
C HIS A 254 11.44 -13.88 3.09
N ARG A 255 12.24 -14.10 4.12
CA ARG A 255 13.70 -14.26 4.03
C ARG A 255 14.11 -15.72 3.86
N ALA A 256 13.17 -16.66 4.00
CA ALA A 256 13.39 -18.07 3.69
C ALA A 256 13.83 -18.25 2.24
N THR A 257 14.49 -19.36 1.98
CA THR A 257 14.92 -19.80 0.66
C THR A 257 13.79 -20.49 -0.09
N VAL A 258 13.90 -20.53 -1.41
CA VAL A 258 13.00 -21.33 -2.27
C VAL A 258 13.03 -22.80 -1.82
N ALA A 259 14.19 -23.37 -1.50
CA ALA A 259 14.31 -24.75 -1.04
C ALA A 259 13.45 -25.04 0.20
N GLU A 260 13.49 -24.16 1.20
CA GLU A 260 12.68 -24.29 2.42
C GLU A 260 11.19 -24.23 2.10
N LEU A 261 10.75 -23.28 1.27
CA LEU A 261 9.35 -23.21 0.82
C LEU A 261 8.93 -24.50 0.10
N LEU A 262 9.78 -25.02 -0.79
CA LEU A 262 9.49 -26.23 -1.55
C LEU A 262 9.42 -27.49 -0.66
N GLY A 263 10.02 -27.47 0.53
CA GLY A 263 9.84 -28.51 1.54
C GLY A 263 8.42 -28.58 2.13
N HIS A 264 7.62 -27.51 1.98
CA HIS A 264 6.24 -27.42 2.47
C HIS A 264 5.17 -27.55 1.37
N VAL A 265 5.56 -27.79 0.12
CA VAL A 265 4.64 -27.95 -1.01
C VAL A 265 4.87 -29.29 -1.72
N GLY A 266 3.78 -29.94 -2.15
CA GLY A 266 3.82 -31.21 -2.86
C GLY A 266 4.59 -31.13 -4.17
N ALA A 267 5.18 -32.25 -4.62
CA ALA A 267 5.97 -32.30 -5.85
C ALA A 267 5.15 -31.96 -7.12
N ASP A 268 3.84 -32.20 -7.07
CA ASP A 268 2.82 -31.89 -8.07
C ASP A 268 2.27 -30.46 -7.96
N GLU A 269 2.68 -29.69 -6.95
CA GLU A 269 2.23 -28.32 -6.70
C GLU A 269 3.24 -27.28 -7.22
N GLU A 270 2.76 -26.12 -7.67
CA GLU A 270 3.54 -25.00 -8.16
C GLU A 270 3.21 -23.74 -7.33
N PRO A 271 4.06 -23.36 -6.38
CA PRO A 271 3.92 -22.10 -5.66
C PRO A 271 4.26 -20.91 -6.58
N LEU A 272 3.42 -19.87 -6.52
CA LEU A 272 3.49 -18.69 -7.36
C LEU A 272 3.75 -17.42 -6.53
N THR A 273 4.46 -16.46 -7.09
CA THR A 273 4.53 -15.08 -6.60
C THR A 273 3.49 -14.19 -7.28
N TRP A 274 3.13 -13.07 -6.66
CA TRP A 274 2.29 -12.05 -7.29
C TRP A 274 3.06 -11.11 -8.23
N ALA A 275 4.35 -10.91 -7.95
CA ALA A 275 5.26 -10.14 -8.78
C ALA A 275 6.14 -11.07 -9.61
N GLY A 276 6.27 -10.79 -10.91
CA GLY A 276 7.16 -11.55 -11.78
C GLY A 276 8.64 -11.26 -11.47
N PHE A 277 9.48 -12.27 -11.57
CA PHE A 277 10.94 -12.18 -11.42
C PHE A 277 11.65 -12.78 -12.64
N GLY A 278 12.90 -12.37 -12.88
CA GLY A 278 13.69 -12.86 -14.01
C GLY A 278 14.17 -14.29 -13.80
N ARG A 279 14.07 -15.14 -14.84
CA ARG A 279 14.71 -16.46 -14.83
C ARG A 279 16.21 -16.34 -15.14
N PRO A 280 17.06 -17.22 -14.59
CA PRO A 280 18.42 -17.40 -15.07
C PRO A 280 18.38 -17.68 -16.58
N VAL A 281 18.98 -16.79 -17.38
CA VAL A 281 18.92 -16.85 -18.84
C VAL A 281 19.64 -18.11 -19.33
N ARG A 282 18.94 -19.00 -20.03
CA ARG A 282 19.62 -20.00 -20.88
C ARG A 282 20.17 -19.25 -22.09
N ARG A 283 21.46 -19.41 -22.41
CA ARG A 283 22.07 -18.81 -23.62
C ARG A 283 21.16 -19.08 -24.84
N ARG A 284 20.75 -18.01 -25.54
CA ARG A 284 19.82 -17.97 -26.71
C ARG A 284 18.31 -17.83 -26.47
N ALA A 285 17.82 -17.44 -25.29
CA ALA A 285 16.40 -17.07 -25.15
C ALA A 285 16.13 -15.65 -25.72
N PRO A 286 15.20 -15.48 -26.69
CA PRO A 286 14.96 -14.19 -27.35
C PRO A 286 14.16 -13.17 -26.53
N VAL A 287 13.68 -13.54 -25.33
CA VAL A 287 12.88 -12.68 -24.44
C VAL A 287 13.35 -12.91 -22.99
N PRO A 288 13.50 -11.86 -22.16
CA PRO A 288 13.67 -12.06 -20.71
C PRO A 288 12.47 -12.85 -20.19
N ALA A 289 12.69 -14.10 -19.78
CA ALA A 289 11.62 -14.93 -19.27
C ALA A 289 11.29 -14.48 -17.84
N VAL A 290 10.45 -13.47 -17.70
CA VAL A 290 9.82 -13.12 -16.43
C VAL A 290 8.83 -14.24 -16.08
N THR A 291 8.87 -14.72 -14.84
CA THR A 291 7.96 -15.75 -14.36
C THR A 291 7.51 -15.46 -12.94
N THR A 292 6.39 -16.02 -12.55
CA THR A 292 5.91 -16.05 -11.16
C THR A 292 6.12 -17.41 -10.50
N ARG A 293 6.61 -18.41 -11.25
CA ARG A 293 6.74 -19.80 -10.78
C ARG A 293 7.97 -19.96 -9.91
N LEU A 294 7.78 -20.09 -8.60
CA LEU A 294 8.90 -20.15 -7.64
C LEU A 294 9.81 -21.36 -7.86
N ARG A 295 9.32 -22.48 -8.42
CA ARG A 295 10.19 -23.62 -8.79
C ARG A 295 11.16 -23.31 -9.93
N SER A 296 10.97 -22.21 -10.66
CA SER A 296 11.90 -21.76 -11.71
C SER A 296 13.06 -20.92 -11.18
N ALA A 297 13.03 -20.54 -9.89
CA ALA A 297 14.10 -19.81 -9.23
C ALA A 297 15.20 -20.75 -8.70
N PRO A 298 16.44 -20.27 -8.49
CA PRO A 298 17.47 -21.04 -7.79
C PRO A 298 16.99 -21.45 -6.39
N ALA A 299 17.28 -22.69 -5.98
CA ALA A 299 16.84 -23.22 -4.69
C ALA A 299 17.35 -22.38 -3.49
N ALA A 300 18.54 -21.79 -3.59
CA ALA A 300 19.13 -20.93 -2.58
C ALA A 300 18.67 -19.46 -2.64
N ALA A 301 17.87 -19.07 -3.65
CA ALA A 301 17.35 -17.71 -3.74
C ALA A 301 16.39 -17.44 -2.57
N ARG A 302 16.46 -16.25 -2.00
CA ARG A 302 15.54 -15.81 -0.94
C ARG A 302 14.23 -15.32 -1.54
N LEU A 303 13.11 -15.59 -0.88
CA LEU A 303 11.79 -15.21 -1.38
C LEU A 303 11.66 -13.68 -1.56
N ASP A 304 12.24 -12.89 -0.67
CA ASP A 304 12.28 -11.42 -0.73
C ASP A 304 12.92 -10.89 -2.03
N SER A 305 14.04 -11.51 -2.45
CA SER A 305 14.70 -11.19 -3.72
C SER A 305 13.87 -11.52 -4.97
N LEU A 306 12.81 -12.32 -4.82
CA LEU A 306 11.88 -12.71 -5.86
C LEU A 306 10.56 -11.92 -5.80
N GLY A 307 10.52 -10.86 -4.98
CA GLY A 307 9.34 -10.01 -4.84
C GLY A 307 8.24 -10.60 -3.95
N VAL A 308 8.59 -11.51 -3.03
CA VAL A 308 7.66 -11.99 -1.99
C VAL A 308 7.72 -11.05 -0.79
N ALA A 309 6.57 -10.45 -0.47
CA ALA A 309 6.45 -9.52 0.64
C ALA A 309 6.54 -10.21 2.02
N PRO A 310 6.86 -9.47 3.09
CA PRO A 310 6.59 -9.89 4.46
C PRO A 310 5.12 -10.30 4.61
N ARG A 311 4.89 -11.46 5.24
CA ARG A 311 3.55 -12.01 5.48
C ARG A 311 2.69 -12.11 4.22
N GLU A 312 3.33 -12.50 3.11
CA GLU A 312 2.62 -12.75 1.86
C GLU A 312 1.76 -14.01 1.94
N VAL A 313 0.64 -14.00 1.21
CA VAL A 313 -0.17 -15.19 0.94
C VAL A 313 0.10 -15.62 -0.49
N LEU A 314 0.76 -16.76 -0.69
CA LEU A 314 1.15 -17.26 -2.00
C LEU A 314 0.08 -18.23 -2.54
N PRO A 315 -0.33 -18.09 -3.80
CA PRO A 315 -1.08 -19.12 -4.49
C PRO A 315 -0.19 -20.35 -4.75
N VAL A 316 -0.75 -21.54 -4.55
CA VAL A 316 -0.14 -22.83 -4.82
C VAL A 316 -1.08 -23.61 -5.72
N ALA A 317 -0.74 -23.65 -7.01
CA ALA A 317 -1.55 -24.30 -8.03
C ALA A 317 -1.12 -25.75 -8.21
N ARG A 318 -2.06 -26.67 -8.46
CA ARG A 318 -1.71 -28.02 -8.91
C ARG A 318 -1.29 -28.00 -10.37
N ARG A 319 -0.25 -28.75 -10.72
CA ARG A 319 0.33 -28.78 -12.07
C ARG A 319 -0.58 -29.44 -13.11
N ASP A 320 -1.51 -30.28 -12.67
CA ASP A 320 -2.56 -30.87 -13.49
C ASP A 320 -3.77 -29.93 -13.73
N GLY A 321 -3.76 -28.72 -13.13
CA GLY A 321 -4.83 -27.74 -13.22
C GLY A 321 -6.04 -28.04 -12.33
N SER A 322 -6.00 -29.09 -11.50
CA SER A 322 -7.16 -29.56 -10.72
C SER A 322 -7.54 -28.68 -9.53
N GLY A 323 -6.70 -27.70 -9.15
CA GLY A 323 -7.04 -26.81 -8.05
C GLY A 323 -5.97 -25.78 -7.69
N LEU A 324 -6.40 -24.84 -6.85
CA LEU A 324 -5.60 -23.76 -6.29
C LEU A 324 -5.82 -23.73 -4.77
N ARG A 325 -4.74 -23.69 -4.00
CA ARG A 325 -4.78 -23.40 -2.55
C ARG A 325 -3.88 -22.22 -2.23
N TYR A 326 -3.96 -21.73 -1.01
CA TYR A 326 -3.19 -20.57 -0.55
C TYR A 326 -2.35 -20.92 0.67
N VAL A 327 -1.11 -20.43 0.69
CA VAL A 327 -0.21 -20.54 1.86
C VAL A 327 0.18 -19.17 2.36
N GLU A 328 0.11 -18.95 3.67
CA GLU A 328 0.54 -17.71 4.31
C GLU A 328 1.91 -17.89 4.96
N LEU A 329 2.81 -16.94 4.73
CA LEU A 329 4.07 -16.87 5.47
C LEU A 329 3.80 -16.24 6.85
N ALA A 330 4.11 -16.95 7.94
CA ALA A 330 3.88 -16.47 9.30
C ALA A 330 4.58 -15.13 9.61
N GLY A 331 5.66 -14.82 8.87
CA GLY A 331 6.51 -13.66 9.12
C GLY A 331 7.50 -13.92 10.27
N ALA A 332 8.41 -12.98 10.50
CA ALA A 332 9.31 -13.08 11.65
C ALA A 332 8.47 -13.14 12.94
N ARG A 333 8.71 -14.13 13.81
CA ARG A 333 8.09 -14.16 15.14
C ARG A 333 8.33 -12.80 15.78
N ARG A 334 7.28 -12.03 16.06
CA ARG A 334 7.39 -10.92 17.01
C ARG A 334 7.86 -11.57 18.30
N THR A 335 9.10 -11.34 18.69
CA THR A 335 9.53 -11.62 20.06
C THR A 335 8.61 -10.79 20.93
N THR A 336 7.61 -11.45 21.52
CA THR A 336 6.83 -10.92 22.63
C THR A 336 7.80 -10.85 23.81
N GLY A 337 8.59 -9.79 23.85
CA GLY A 337 9.52 -9.46 24.91
C GLY A 337 9.34 -7.99 25.24
N GLY A 338 8.64 -7.73 26.35
CA GLY A 338 8.45 -6.38 26.88
C GLY A 338 7.07 -6.16 27.46
N GLU A 339 6.78 -6.80 28.59
CA GLU A 339 5.76 -6.34 29.53
C GLU A 339 5.93 -4.84 29.82
N GLY A 340 4.83 -4.09 29.77
CA GLY A 340 4.63 -2.89 30.57
C GLY A 340 5.61 -1.71 30.39
N ARG A 341 5.65 -1.07 29.22
CA ARG A 341 6.05 0.34 29.16
C ARG A 341 4.86 1.21 29.60
N ARG A 342 4.75 1.44 30.91
CA ARG A 342 3.86 2.47 31.48
C ARG A 342 4.21 3.83 30.87
N PRO A 343 3.24 4.68 30.52
CA PRO A 343 3.52 6.05 30.11
C PRO A 343 4.15 6.80 31.29
N ALA A 344 5.34 7.36 31.07
CA ALA A 344 6.01 8.20 32.03
C ALA A 344 5.23 9.52 32.20
N GLY A 345 4.84 9.80 33.44
CA GLY A 345 4.70 11.17 33.95
C GLY A 345 3.45 11.95 33.58
N GLN A 346 2.30 11.62 34.17
CA GLN A 346 1.37 12.66 34.59
C GLN A 346 2.06 13.52 35.65
N ARG A 347 2.60 14.67 35.26
CA ARG A 347 2.93 15.73 36.21
C ARG A 347 1.60 16.19 36.83
N ARG A 348 1.46 15.94 38.13
CA ARG A 348 0.41 16.53 38.97
C ARG A 348 0.44 18.05 38.76
N ALA A 349 -0.66 18.61 38.28
CA ALA A 349 -0.94 20.03 38.45
C ALA A 349 -1.18 20.25 39.94
N THR A 350 -0.21 20.84 40.61
CA THR A 350 -0.39 21.44 41.93
C THR A 350 -1.21 22.70 41.76
N THR A 351 -2.40 22.69 42.33
CA THR A 351 -3.21 23.87 42.63
C THR A 351 -2.48 24.76 43.62
N GLU A 352 -1.86 25.83 43.13
CA GLU A 352 -1.63 27.09 43.85
C GLU A 352 -2.14 28.17 42.86
N GLY A 353 -3.16 28.97 43.13
CA GLY A 353 -3.49 29.61 44.39
C GLY A 353 -2.83 30.99 44.44
N VAL A 354 -3.11 31.89 43.49
CA VAL A 354 -2.79 33.31 43.62
C VAL A 354 -3.98 34.15 43.16
N ARG A 355 -4.35 35.05 44.05
CA ARG A 355 -5.40 36.09 43.94
C ARG A 355 -5.01 37.17 42.95
#